data_AF-A0A948W2S9-F1
#
_entry.id   AF-A0A948W2S9-F1
#
_cell.length_a   1.000
_cell.length_b   1.000
_cell.length_c   1.000
_cell.angle_alpha   90.00
_cell.angle_beta   90.00
_cell.angle_gamma   90.00
#
_symmetry.space_group_name_H-M   'P 1'
#
loop_
_entity.id
_entity.type
_entity.pdbx_description
1 polymer ?
#
loop_
_entity_poly.entity_id
_entity_poly.type
_entity_poly.pdbx_seq_one_letter_code
_entity_poly.pdbx_strand_id
1 'polypeptide(L)'
;MITVKILGLRQPERYAVRRMVLSAQSELQAQYPDLAVEITEINDPNEIGKYAFVLVLPSLVINEKLVCSGRFPSKDEAVAWLREALPA
;
A
#
# COMPACT_ATOMS: atom_id res chain seq x y z
N MET A 1 -1.51 -11.05 -9.34
CA MET A 1 -1.54 -9.58 -9.47
C MET A 1 -2.02 -9.03 -8.14
N ILE A 2 -1.24 -8.14 -7.51
CA ILE A 2 -1.53 -7.58 -6.19
C ILE A 2 -2.08 -6.17 -6.37
N THR A 3 -3.23 -5.87 -5.77
CA THR A 3 -3.82 -4.54 -5.82
C THR A 3 -3.50 -3.79 -4.54
N VAL A 4 -2.83 -2.65 -4.65
CA VAL A 4 -2.42 -1.81 -3.53
C VAL A 4 -3.12 -0.47 -3.63
N LYS A 5 -3.94 -0.14 -2.63
CA LYS A 5 -4.62 1.14 -2.53
C LYS A 5 -3.99 1.98 -1.42
N ILE A 6 -3.53 3.17 -1.78
CA ILE A 6 -2.94 4.14 -0.84
C ILE A 6 -4.00 5.19 -0.56
N LEU A 7 -4.49 5.18 0.67
CA LEU A 7 -5.54 6.07 1.17
C LEU A 7 -4.86 7.23 1.90
N GLY A 8 -5.14 8.46 1.51
CA GLY A 8 -4.68 9.62 2.27
C GLY A 8 -5.12 10.91 1.62
N LEU A 9 -5.39 11.93 2.42
CA LEU A 9 -5.84 13.22 1.90
C LEU A 9 -4.68 14.01 1.27
N ARG A 10 -3.47 13.91 1.85
CA ARG A 10 -2.32 14.72 1.44
C ARG A 10 -1.44 13.99 0.42
N GLN A 11 -1.14 14.66 -0.69
CA GLN A 11 -0.25 14.15 -1.74
C GLN A 11 1.16 13.74 -1.26
N PRO A 12 1.89 14.52 -0.43
CA PRO A 12 3.23 14.13 -0.02
C PRO A 12 3.27 12.83 0.79
N GLU A 13 2.23 12.57 1.59
CA GLU A 13 2.12 11.36 2.40
C GLU A 13 1.87 10.14 1.51
N ARG A 14 0.93 10.26 0.56
CA ARG A 14 0.68 9.21 -0.44
C ARG A 14 1.93 8.91 -1.27
N TYR A 15 2.65 9.94 -1.69
CA TYR A 15 3.89 9.79 -2.46
C TYR A 15 4.98 9.03 -1.66
N ALA A 16 5.13 9.33 -0.38
CA ALA A 16 6.09 8.63 0.49
C ALA A 16 5.77 7.14 0.61
N VAL A 17 4.49 6.80 0.86
CA VAL A 17 4.04 5.40 0.92
C VAL A 17 4.20 4.71 -0.43
N ARG A 18 3.86 5.38 -1.53
CA ARG A 18 4.02 4.86 -2.90
C ARG A 18 5.48 4.51 -3.19
N ARG A 19 6.42 5.39 -2.86
CA ARG A 19 7.85 5.14 -3.02
C ARG A 19 8.30 3.91 -2.24
N MET A 20 7.85 3.77 -1.00
CA MET A 20 8.18 2.61 -0.17
C MET A 20 7.60 1.31 -0.76
N VAL A 21 6.34 1.31 -1.22
CA VAL A 21 5.73 0.14 -1.88
C VAL A 21 6.50 -0.24 -3.14
N LEU A 22 6.89 0.73 -3.97
CA LEU A 22 7.70 0.48 -5.17
C LEU A 22 9.07 -0.11 -4.81
N SER A 23 9.74 0.40 -3.77
CA SER A 23 11.01 -0.16 -3.30
C SER A 23 10.86 -1.60 -2.80
N ALA A 24 9.78 -1.90 -2.07
CA ALA A 24 9.48 -3.26 -1.61
C ALA A 24 9.15 -4.20 -2.79
N GLN A 25 8.39 -3.71 -3.77
CA GLN A 25 8.09 -4.45 -5.01
C GLN A 25 9.37 -4.78 -5.78
N SER A 26 10.28 -3.82 -6.00
CA SER A 26 11.53 -4.07 -6.74
C SER A 26 12.39 -5.15 -6.06
N GLU A 27 12.41 -5.18 -4.73
CA GLU A 27 13.12 -6.21 -3.98
C GLU A 27 12.47 -7.59 -4.15
N LEU A 28 11.14 -7.65 -4.10
CA LEU A 28 10.41 -8.90 -4.33
C LEU A 28 10.45 -9.35 -5.78
N GLN A 29 10.50 -8.45 -6.76
CA GLN A 29 10.63 -8.79 -8.17
C GLN A 29 11.94 -9.51 -8.48
N ALA A 30 13.01 -9.28 -7.70
CA ALA A 30 14.24 -10.05 -7.82
C ALA A 30 14.07 -11.54 -7.44
N GLN A 31 13.08 -11.84 -6.57
CA GLN A 31 12.74 -13.21 -6.16
C GLN A 31 11.55 -13.79 -6.96
N TYR A 32 10.63 -12.93 -7.38
CA TYR A 32 9.38 -13.25 -8.07
C TYR A 32 9.22 -12.36 -9.32
N PRO A 33 9.83 -12.73 -10.46
CA PRO A 33 9.79 -11.90 -11.66
C PRO A 33 8.37 -11.66 -12.22
N ASP A 34 7.43 -12.56 -11.95
CA ASP A 34 6.01 -12.43 -12.34
C ASP A 34 5.17 -11.56 -11.39
N LEU A 35 5.81 -10.90 -10.41
CA LEU A 35 5.13 -10.02 -9.47
C LEU A 35 4.64 -8.73 -10.15
N ALA A 36 3.34 -8.70 -10.42
CA ALA A 36 2.61 -7.51 -10.83
C ALA A 36 1.91 -6.85 -9.64
N VAL A 37 2.27 -5.60 -9.34
CA VAL A 37 1.63 -4.75 -8.32
C VAL A 37 0.96 -3.57 -9.00
N GLU A 38 -0.33 -3.39 -8.75
CA GLU A 38 -1.11 -2.24 -9.22
C GLU A 38 -1.31 -1.27 -8.06
N ILE A 39 -0.86 -0.02 -8.21
CA ILE A 39 -0.96 1.00 -7.15
C ILE A 39 -2.05 2.00 -7.53
N THR A 40 -3.07 2.12 -6.69
CA THR A 40 -4.14 3.12 -6.81
C THR A 40 -4.06 4.11 -5.66
N GLU A 41 -4.08 5.40 -5.95
CA GLU A 41 -4.11 6.45 -4.92
C GLU A 41 -5.55 6.94 -4.73
N ILE A 42 -6.04 6.86 -3.51
CA ILE A 42 -7.37 7.33 -3.12
C ILE A 42 -7.20 8.57 -2.23
N ASN A 43 -7.72 9.69 -2.72
CA ASN A 43 -7.71 10.99 -2.05
C ASN A 43 -9.10 11.47 -1.65
N ASP A 44 -10.16 10.73 -2.00
CA ASP A 44 -11.53 11.07 -1.64
C ASP A 44 -11.81 10.66 -0.18
N PRO A 45 -12.22 11.59 0.71
CA PRO A 45 -12.50 11.27 2.10
C PRO A 45 -13.62 10.22 2.28
N ASN A 46 -14.61 10.18 1.39
CA ASN A 46 -15.70 9.19 1.47
C ASN A 46 -15.19 7.79 1.14
N GLU A 47 -14.33 7.68 0.12
CA GLU A 47 -13.68 6.41 -0.20
C GLU A 47 -12.71 5.98 0.90
N ILE A 48 -11.97 6.91 1.51
CA ILE A 48 -11.10 6.60 2.64
C ILE A 48 -11.91 6.05 3.82
N GLY A 49 -13.05 6.67 4.14
CA GLY A 49 -13.95 6.23 5.21
C GLY A 49 -14.49 4.80 5.06
N LYS A 50 -14.51 4.23 3.84
CA LYS A 50 -14.90 2.83 3.62
C LYS A 50 -13.88 1.83 4.18
N TYR A 51 -12.61 2.22 4.23
CA TYR A 51 -11.51 1.34 4.63
C TYR A 51 -10.86 1.76 5.95
N ALA A 52 -10.77 3.06 6.23
CA ALA A 52 -10.06 3.58 7.39
C ALA A 52 -10.82 4.75 8.05
N PHE A 53 -10.85 4.77 9.38
CA PHE A 53 -11.40 5.87 10.17
C PHE A 53 -10.44 7.08 10.27
N VAL A 54 -9.18 6.92 9.88
CA VAL A 54 -8.12 7.93 10.03
C VAL A 54 -7.89 8.66 8.71
N LEU A 55 -8.22 9.95 8.69
CA LEU A 55 -8.04 10.84 7.53
C LEU A 55 -6.72 11.63 7.56
N VAL A 56 -6.09 11.73 8.73
CA VAL A 56 -4.91 12.58 8.97
C VAL A 56 -3.60 11.92 8.54
N LEU A 57 -3.49 10.60 8.71
CA LEU A 57 -2.31 9.83 8.37
C LEU A 57 -2.67 8.79 7.30
N PRO A 58 -1.74 8.45 6.39
CA PRO A 58 -2.05 7.57 5.29
C PRO A 58 -2.38 6.16 5.77
N SER A 59 -3.21 5.47 5.00
CA SER A 59 -3.56 4.07 5.20
C SER A 59 -3.22 3.28 3.93
N LEU A 60 -2.84 2.03 4.09
CA LEU A 60 -2.46 1.11 3.02
C LEU A 60 -3.41 -0.08 3.02
N VAL A 61 -4.01 -0.35 1.87
CA VAL A 61 -4.84 -1.52 1.61
C VAL A 61 -4.15 -2.37 0.55
N ILE A 62 -4.08 -3.67 0.77
CA ILE A 62 -3.51 -4.63 -0.17
C ILE A 62 -4.54 -5.74 -0.37
N ASN A 63 -4.89 -6.05 -1.63
CA ASN A 63 -5.94 -7.01 -1.99
C ASN A 63 -7.24 -6.80 -1.19
N GLU A 64 -7.77 -5.58 -1.17
CA GLU A 64 -8.94 -5.16 -0.39
C GLU A 64 -8.82 -5.29 1.15
N LYS A 65 -7.65 -5.69 1.67
CA LYS A 65 -7.40 -5.80 3.10
C LYS A 65 -6.61 -4.60 3.62
N LEU A 66 -7.13 -3.92 4.63
CA LEU A 66 -6.40 -2.86 5.33
C LEU A 66 -5.24 -3.47 6.13
N VAL A 67 -4.01 -3.18 5.70
CA VAL A 67 -2.78 -3.68 6.35
C VAL A 67 -2.10 -2.64 7.24
N CYS A 68 -2.31 -1.36 6.92
CA CYS A 68 -1.75 -0.24 7.65
C CYS A 68 -2.79 0.87 7.75
N SER A 69 -3.05 1.39 8.96
CA SER A 69 -3.95 2.51 9.15
C SER A 69 -3.32 3.54 10.08
N GLY A 70 -3.38 4.81 9.66
CA GLY A 70 -2.97 5.93 10.49
C GLY A 70 -1.49 5.93 10.87
N ARG A 71 -0.61 5.35 10.06
CA ARG A 71 0.84 5.33 10.30
C ARG A 71 1.61 5.18 8.99
N PHE A 72 2.88 5.59 9.01
CA PHE A 72 3.81 5.30 7.91
C PHE A 72 4.38 3.89 8.09
N PRO A 73 4.17 2.99 7.11
CA PRO A 73 4.78 1.66 7.14
C PRO A 73 6.30 1.73 6.92
N SER A 74 7.02 0.74 7.46
CA SER A 74 8.44 0.53 7.17
C SER A 74 8.62 -0.33 5.92
N LYS A 75 9.82 -0.26 5.31
CA LYS A 75 10.14 -1.07 4.12
C LYS A 75 9.95 -2.57 4.37
N ASP A 76 10.45 -3.08 5.49
CA ASP A 76 10.32 -4.51 5.86
C ASP A 76 8.85 -4.95 5.99
N GLU A 77 8.00 -4.11 6.56
CA GLU A 77 6.56 -4.40 6.68
C GLU A 77 5.90 -4.44 5.30
N ALA A 78 6.23 -3.49 4.42
CA ALA A 78 5.70 -3.47 3.06
C ALA A 78 6.11 -4.72 2.26
N VAL A 79 7.36 -5.17 2.42
CA VAL A 79 7.84 -6.44 1.84
C VAL A 79 7.05 -7.61 2.40
N ALA A 80 6.85 -7.67 3.73
CA ALA A 80 6.09 -8.74 4.37
C ALA A 80 4.64 -8.81 3.85
N TRP A 81 3.93 -7.68 3.77
CA TRP A 81 2.55 -7.69 3.29
C TRP A 81 2.42 -8.00 1.80
N LEU A 82 3.34 -7.49 0.98
CA LEU A 82 3.38 -7.86 -0.43
C LEU A 82 3.65 -9.35 -0.60
N ARG A 83 4.52 -9.93 0.23
CA ARG A 83 4.80 -11.37 0.24
C ARG A 83 3.60 -12.20 0.71
N GLU A 84 2.90 -11.78 1.76
CA GLU A 84 1.65 -12.42 2.20
C GLU A 84 0.54 -12.33 1.15
N ALA A 85 0.55 -11.27 0.34
CA ALA A 85 -0.41 -11.04 -0.73
C ALA A 85 -0.05 -11.77 -2.05
N LEU A 86 1.11 -12.45 -2.11
CA LEU A 86 1.44 -13.31 -3.23
C LEU A 86 0.46 -14.50 -3.26
N PRO A 87 -0.18 -14.79 -4.41
CA PRO A 87 -0.87 -16.05 -4.57
C PRO A 87 0.16 -17.18 -4.51
N ALA A 88 -0.08 -18.16 -3.63
CA ALA A 88 0.76 -19.34 -3.44
C ALA A 88 0.86 -20.22 -4.69
#